data_AF-A0A7L3MQH5-F1
#
_entry.id   AF-A0A7L3MQH5-F1
#
_cell.length_a   1.000
_cell.length_b   1.000
_cell.length_c   1.000
_cell.angle_alpha   90.00
_cell.angle_beta   90.00
_cell.angle_gamma   90.00
#
_symmetry.space_group_name_H-M   'P 1'
#
loop_
_entity.id
_entity.type
_entity.pdbx_description
1 polymer ?
#
loop_
_entity_poly.entity_id
_entity_poly.type
_entity_poly.pdbx_seq_one_letter_code
_entity_poly.pdbx_strand_id
1 'polypeptide(L)'
;DYPYCLVSKELRSIIRSLLAKASGVLELFFDHCIYTMLQELDKAPGESLHGYRICIQALLLDRPRIATTNLGKYLEVLRSQQNRPAKCLTVLWALGQAGFTDLHEGLKVWLGVMLPVLGIKSLSPYAVSYLDRLLMMHPNLTKGFGMIGPKDFFPLLDFAFMPNNSLSPSLQEQLRRLYPRLKVLALGARPEAALHTYFPSFLSRATPACPPAMKKELLTSMSQCLSLDPLSFSVWRQLYTKHLAQSSLLLNHLLESWESSSKKVHQSLQETVRSFKVTNEELAARGAGGDQDVAACDAACKELLLKMKGRGFPWSRLLLVLLVLAAGFFLHDVQTHGSFQGT
;
A
#
# COMPACT_ATOMS: atom_id res chain seq x y z
N ASP A 1 -15.71 -18.23 14.06
CA ASP A 1 -16.98 -18.97 14.14
C ASP A 1 -17.09 -19.82 15.40
N TYR A 2 -16.06 -20.55 15.81
CA TYR A 2 -16.04 -21.24 17.11
C TYR A 2 -15.95 -20.24 18.29
N PRO A 3 -16.64 -20.49 19.43
CA PRO A 3 -17.52 -21.62 19.73
C PRO A 3 -18.98 -21.48 19.29
N TYR A 4 -19.42 -20.29 18.86
CA TYR A 4 -20.84 -20.04 18.53
C TYR A 4 -21.37 -20.97 17.43
N CYS A 5 -20.50 -21.45 16.53
CA CYS A 5 -20.85 -22.44 15.50
C CYS A 5 -21.40 -23.76 16.07
N LEU A 6 -21.09 -24.12 17.33
CA LEU A 6 -21.57 -25.35 17.99
C LEU A 6 -22.87 -25.17 18.76
N VAL A 7 -23.35 -23.92 18.92
CA VAL A 7 -24.59 -23.62 19.64
C VAL A 7 -25.79 -24.08 18.81
N SER A 8 -26.74 -24.78 19.46
CA SER A 8 -27.96 -25.27 18.82
C SER A 8 -28.84 -24.13 18.29
N LYS A 9 -29.71 -24.41 17.32
CA LYS A 9 -30.60 -23.38 16.74
C LYS A 9 -31.51 -22.75 17.79
N GLU A 10 -31.99 -23.56 18.73
CA GLU A 10 -32.88 -23.16 19.83
C GLU A 10 -32.15 -22.17 20.74
N LEU A 11 -30.93 -22.50 21.16
CA LEU A 11 -30.14 -21.62 22.02
C LEU A 11 -29.72 -20.32 21.30
N ARG A 12 -29.38 -20.37 20.00
CA ARG A 12 -29.15 -19.16 19.20
C ARG A 12 -30.38 -18.24 19.16
N SER A 13 -31.57 -18.82 19.02
CA SER A 13 -32.83 -18.07 19.02
C SER A 13 -33.06 -17.37 20.37
N ILE A 14 -32.85 -18.09 21.47
CA ILE A 14 -32.95 -17.53 22.83
C ILE A 14 -31.96 -16.38 23.01
N ILE A 15 -30.67 -16.58 22.69
CA ILE A 15 -29.64 -15.55 22.83
C ILE A 15 -30.02 -14.30 22.02
N ARG A 16 -30.41 -14.47 20.75
CA ARG A 16 -30.80 -13.36 19.87
C ARG A 16 -31.98 -12.57 20.45
N SER A 17 -33.01 -13.28 20.95
CA SER A 17 -34.19 -12.65 21.58
C SER A 17 -33.82 -11.83 22.81
N LEU A 18 -32.92 -12.34 23.66
CA LEU A 18 -32.44 -11.64 24.85
C LEU A 18 -31.62 -10.39 24.49
N LEU A 19 -30.68 -10.51 23.56
CA LEU A 19 -29.87 -9.38 23.10
C LEU A 19 -30.73 -8.27 22.46
N ALA A 20 -31.78 -8.64 21.72
CA ALA A 20 -32.72 -7.68 21.14
C ALA A 20 -33.47 -6.86 22.22
N LYS A 21 -33.90 -7.53 23.30
CA LYS A 21 -34.57 -6.87 24.44
C LYS A 21 -33.64 -6.00 25.28
N ALA A 22 -32.34 -6.31 25.29
CA ALA A 22 -31.31 -5.63 26.09
C ALA A 22 -30.54 -4.54 25.33
N SER A 23 -31.11 -3.99 24.25
CA SER A 23 -30.39 -3.09 23.32
C SER A 23 -29.65 -1.91 23.98
N GLY A 24 -30.21 -1.33 25.05
CA GLY A 24 -29.64 -0.19 25.76
C GLY A 24 -28.41 -0.50 26.63
N VAL A 25 -28.07 -1.77 26.87
CA VAL A 25 -26.96 -2.18 27.76
C VAL A 25 -25.92 -3.05 27.06
N LEU A 26 -26.00 -3.21 25.74
CA LEU A 26 -25.17 -4.17 25.00
C LEU A 26 -23.67 -3.82 25.03
N GLU A 27 -23.32 -2.53 25.03
CA GLU A 27 -21.91 -2.11 25.16
C GLU A 27 -21.34 -2.48 26.54
N LEU A 28 -22.11 -2.25 27.61
CA LEU A 28 -21.75 -2.64 28.98
C LEU A 28 -21.65 -4.16 29.11
N PHE A 29 -22.55 -4.90 28.48
CA PHE A 29 -22.52 -6.36 28.46
C PHE A 29 -21.30 -6.91 27.71
N PHE A 30 -20.93 -6.28 26.60
CA PHE A 30 -19.71 -6.61 25.85
C PHE A 30 -18.46 -6.42 26.71
N ASP A 31 -18.36 -5.25 27.35
CA ASP A 31 -17.30 -4.94 28.31
C ASP A 31 -17.24 -5.97 29.44
N HIS A 32 -18.39 -6.25 30.06
CA HIS A 32 -18.50 -7.22 31.13
C HIS A 32 -17.95 -8.58 30.69
N CYS A 33 -18.35 -9.08 29.51
CA CYS A 33 -17.82 -10.35 29.00
C CYS A 33 -16.30 -10.35 28.87
N ILE A 34 -15.70 -9.26 28.35
CA ILE A 34 -14.24 -9.17 28.21
C ILE A 34 -13.57 -9.14 29.58
N TYR A 35 -13.95 -8.22 30.46
CA TYR A 35 -13.29 -8.06 31.76
C TYR A 35 -13.45 -9.30 32.65
N THR A 36 -14.61 -9.95 32.64
CA THR A 36 -14.81 -11.20 33.37
C THR A 36 -13.91 -12.30 32.82
N MET A 37 -13.80 -12.47 31.49
CA MET A 37 -12.82 -13.40 30.92
C MET A 37 -11.38 -13.10 31.36
N LEU A 38 -11.00 -11.82 31.48
CA LEU A 38 -9.67 -11.43 31.93
C LEU A 38 -9.44 -11.72 33.42
N GLN A 39 -10.48 -11.66 34.26
CA GLN A 39 -10.42 -12.02 35.68
C GLN A 39 -10.37 -13.54 35.87
N GLU A 40 -11.18 -14.30 35.12
CA GLU A 40 -11.16 -15.76 35.16
C GLU A 40 -9.80 -16.35 34.76
N LEU A 41 -9.06 -15.68 33.86
CA LEU A 41 -7.70 -16.07 33.50
C LEU A 41 -6.67 -15.95 34.63
N ASP A 42 -6.97 -15.24 35.72
CA ASP A 42 -6.10 -15.18 36.90
C ASP A 42 -6.39 -16.30 37.91
N LYS A 43 -7.53 -16.99 37.79
CA LYS A 43 -7.93 -18.06 38.72
C LYS A 43 -7.30 -19.39 38.32
N ALA A 44 -6.94 -20.22 39.31
CA ALA A 44 -6.43 -21.57 39.10
C ALA A 44 -7.20 -22.58 39.98
N PRO A 45 -7.87 -23.60 39.40
CA PRO A 45 -8.18 -23.77 37.98
C PRO A 45 -9.30 -22.78 37.55
N GLY A 46 -9.05 -21.95 36.53
CA GLY A 46 -10.05 -21.00 36.04
C GLY A 46 -11.26 -21.67 35.39
N GLU A 47 -12.39 -20.96 35.32
CA GLU A 47 -13.60 -21.47 34.67
C GLU A 47 -13.53 -21.43 33.14
N SER A 48 -14.45 -22.16 32.50
CA SER A 48 -14.61 -22.17 31.04
C SER A 48 -15.07 -20.80 30.51
N LEU A 49 -14.31 -20.22 29.57
CA LEU A 49 -14.63 -18.93 28.96
C LEU A 49 -15.68 -19.03 27.83
N HIS A 50 -16.18 -20.23 27.50
CA HIS A 50 -17.00 -20.46 26.30
C HIS A 50 -18.32 -19.67 26.31
N GLY A 51 -18.96 -19.51 27.47
CA GLY A 51 -20.21 -18.75 27.59
C GLY A 51 -20.04 -17.29 27.18
N TYR A 52 -19.00 -16.62 27.68
CA TYR A 52 -18.67 -15.24 27.31
C TYR A 52 -18.30 -15.10 25.83
N ARG A 53 -17.55 -16.09 25.30
CA ARG A 53 -17.20 -16.12 23.87
C ARG A 53 -18.43 -16.27 22.97
N ILE A 54 -19.38 -17.13 23.35
CA ILE A 54 -20.68 -17.28 22.67
C ILE A 54 -21.44 -15.95 22.67
N CYS A 55 -21.51 -15.28 23.82
CA CYS A 55 -22.21 -14.00 23.95
C CYS A 55 -21.59 -12.90 23.08
N ILE A 56 -20.25 -12.77 23.10
CA ILE A 56 -19.52 -11.82 22.26
C ILE A 56 -19.76 -12.09 20.76
N GLN A 57 -19.69 -13.36 20.33
CA GLN A 57 -19.92 -13.72 18.94
C GLN A 57 -21.36 -13.43 18.52
N ALA A 58 -22.35 -13.84 19.33
CA ALA A 58 -23.76 -13.56 19.05
C ALA A 58 -24.03 -12.06 18.94
N LEU A 59 -23.42 -11.27 19.82
CA LEU A 59 -23.57 -9.82 19.84
C LEU A 59 -22.97 -9.16 18.57
N LEU A 60 -21.72 -9.48 18.26
CA LEU A 60 -21.00 -8.81 17.16
C LEU A 60 -21.39 -9.32 15.77
N LEU A 61 -22.06 -10.47 15.68
CA LEU A 61 -22.72 -10.90 14.44
C LEU A 61 -23.80 -9.90 14.00
N ASP A 62 -24.58 -9.37 14.93
CA ASP A 62 -25.68 -8.42 14.62
C ASP A 62 -25.26 -6.96 14.79
N ARG A 63 -24.33 -6.66 15.71
CA ARG A 63 -23.95 -5.30 16.13
C ARG A 63 -22.42 -5.11 16.19
N PRO A 64 -21.70 -5.26 15.06
CA PRO A 64 -20.22 -5.24 15.05
C PRO A 64 -19.62 -3.93 15.57
N ARG A 65 -20.32 -2.80 15.40
CA ARG A 65 -19.89 -1.47 15.84
C ARG A 65 -19.65 -1.34 17.35
N ILE A 66 -20.28 -2.19 18.16
CA ILE A 66 -20.07 -2.21 19.62
C ILE A 66 -18.58 -2.43 19.96
N ALA A 67 -17.89 -3.28 19.21
CA ALA A 67 -16.47 -3.55 19.44
C ALA A 67 -15.56 -2.33 19.21
N THR A 68 -16.04 -1.34 18.45
CA THR A 68 -15.22 -0.20 18.01
C THR A 68 -15.65 1.13 18.62
N THR A 69 -16.72 1.16 19.43
CA THR A 69 -17.17 2.39 20.10
C THR A 69 -16.06 3.00 20.96
N ASN A 70 -15.24 2.17 21.62
CA ASN A 70 -14.13 2.65 22.46
C ASN A 70 -12.88 1.77 22.37
N LEU A 71 -12.18 1.82 21.22
CA LEU A 71 -10.92 1.07 21.03
C LEU A 71 -9.79 1.54 21.96
N GLY A 72 -9.78 2.83 22.34
CA GLY A 72 -8.75 3.41 23.21
C GLY A 72 -8.67 2.69 24.55
N LYS A 73 -9.83 2.44 25.18
CA LYS A 73 -9.94 1.68 26.43
C LYS A 73 -9.28 0.30 26.35
N TYR A 74 -9.53 -0.46 25.29
CA TYR A 74 -8.94 -1.79 25.15
C TYR A 74 -7.46 -1.75 24.82
N LEU A 75 -7.01 -0.72 24.13
CA LEU A 75 -5.60 -0.51 23.86
C LEU A 75 -4.83 -0.21 25.16
N GLU A 76 -5.41 0.53 26.11
CA GLU A 76 -4.85 0.70 27.45
C GLU A 76 -4.78 -0.62 28.21
N VAL A 77 -5.83 -1.46 28.13
CA VAL A 77 -5.81 -2.81 28.70
C VAL A 77 -4.65 -3.63 28.12
N LEU A 78 -4.46 -3.63 26.79
CA LEU A 78 -3.35 -4.35 26.15
C LEU A 78 -1.98 -3.85 26.62
N ARG A 79 -1.80 -2.54 26.75
CA ARG A 79 -0.55 -1.97 27.30
C ARG A 79 -0.31 -2.43 28.73
N SER A 80 -1.34 -2.42 29.58
CA SER A 80 -1.23 -2.85 30.98
C SER A 80 -0.96 -4.35 31.14
N GLN A 81 -1.41 -5.17 30.17
CA GLN A 81 -1.32 -6.63 30.20
C GLN A 81 -0.24 -7.19 29.26
N GLN A 82 0.69 -6.37 28.75
CA GLN A 82 1.64 -6.78 27.71
C GLN A 82 2.47 -8.03 28.08
N ASN A 83 2.77 -8.21 29.37
CA ASN A 83 3.51 -9.36 29.91
C ASN A 83 2.63 -10.61 30.14
N ARG A 84 1.33 -10.56 29.84
CA ARG A 84 0.36 -11.66 29.98
C ARG A 84 -0.30 -11.97 28.62
N PRO A 85 0.39 -12.71 27.73
CA PRO A 85 -0.09 -12.95 26.36
C PRO A 85 -1.50 -13.51 26.26
N ALA A 86 -1.90 -14.44 27.15
CA ALA A 86 -3.24 -15.02 27.14
C ALA A 86 -4.37 -13.97 27.33
N LYS A 87 -4.13 -12.97 28.18
CA LYS A 87 -5.08 -11.86 28.38
C LYS A 87 -5.15 -10.96 27.16
N CYS A 88 -3.99 -10.58 26.62
CA CYS A 88 -3.94 -9.78 25.40
C CYS A 88 -4.64 -10.47 24.22
N LEU A 89 -4.34 -11.76 23.99
CA LEU A 89 -4.98 -12.55 22.94
C LEU A 89 -6.51 -12.67 23.14
N THR A 90 -6.99 -12.70 24.39
CA THR A 90 -8.43 -12.70 24.68
C THR A 90 -9.09 -11.39 24.27
N VAL A 91 -8.45 -10.24 24.54
CA VAL A 91 -8.93 -8.92 24.09
C VAL A 91 -8.91 -8.83 22.56
N LEU A 92 -7.78 -9.19 21.94
CA LEU A 92 -7.65 -9.17 20.47
C LEU A 92 -8.71 -10.05 19.80
N TRP A 93 -8.98 -11.23 20.37
CA TRP A 93 -10.01 -12.13 19.88
C TRP A 93 -11.42 -11.57 20.02
N ALA A 94 -11.74 -10.96 21.15
CA ALA A 94 -13.07 -10.40 21.40
C ALA A 94 -13.39 -9.27 20.42
N LEU A 95 -12.46 -8.32 20.26
CA LEU A 95 -12.62 -7.19 19.34
C LEU A 95 -12.65 -7.65 17.88
N GLY A 96 -11.79 -8.62 17.53
CA GLY A 96 -11.71 -9.15 16.18
C GLY A 96 -13.02 -9.76 15.68
N GLN A 97 -13.96 -10.16 16.56
CA GLN A 97 -15.23 -10.72 16.09
C GLN A 97 -16.03 -9.74 15.20
N ALA A 98 -15.87 -8.42 15.36
CA ALA A 98 -16.52 -7.43 14.51
C ALA A 98 -16.16 -7.56 13.02
N GLY A 99 -14.93 -8.00 12.71
CA GLY A 99 -14.46 -8.16 11.34
C GLY A 99 -15.08 -9.34 10.58
N PHE A 100 -15.76 -10.26 11.26
CA PHE A 100 -16.39 -11.42 10.61
C PHE A 100 -17.61 -11.03 9.77
N THR A 101 -18.33 -9.98 10.15
CA THR A 101 -19.54 -9.51 9.45
C THR A 101 -19.34 -8.15 8.78
N ASP A 102 -18.38 -7.35 9.25
CA ASP A 102 -18.18 -5.99 8.75
C ASP A 102 -16.69 -5.68 8.53
N LEU A 103 -16.31 -5.48 7.26
CA LEU A 103 -14.94 -5.12 6.89
C LEU A 103 -14.48 -3.82 7.54
N HIS A 104 -15.35 -2.81 7.59
CA HIS A 104 -15.00 -1.48 8.08
C HIS A 104 -14.71 -1.53 9.59
N GLU A 105 -15.57 -2.19 10.36
CA GLU A 105 -15.33 -2.38 11.79
C GLU A 105 -14.13 -3.30 12.04
N GLY A 106 -13.94 -4.34 11.23
CA GLY A 106 -12.76 -5.20 11.28
C GLY A 106 -11.45 -4.46 11.04
N LEU A 107 -11.42 -3.54 10.07
CA LEU A 107 -10.26 -2.69 9.78
C LEU A 107 -10.01 -1.67 10.89
N LYS A 108 -11.05 -1.09 11.50
CA LYS A 108 -10.87 -0.21 12.67
C LYS A 108 -10.20 -0.95 13.82
N VAL A 109 -10.66 -2.16 14.14
CA VAL A 109 -10.03 -2.99 15.16
C VAL A 109 -8.58 -3.27 14.80
N TRP A 110 -8.32 -3.66 13.55
CA TRP A 110 -6.96 -4.00 13.15
C TRP A 110 -6.02 -2.81 13.22
N LEU A 111 -6.38 -1.67 12.63
CA LEU A 111 -5.58 -0.44 12.64
C LEU A 111 -5.42 0.13 14.05
N GLY A 112 -6.52 0.18 14.81
CA GLY A 112 -6.57 0.82 16.12
C GLY A 112 -5.97 -0.02 17.24
N VAL A 113 -5.89 -1.35 17.09
CA VAL A 113 -5.52 -2.26 18.19
C VAL A 113 -4.46 -3.28 17.80
N MET A 114 -4.57 -3.91 16.62
CA MET A 114 -3.66 -4.99 16.22
C MET A 114 -2.35 -4.51 15.57
N LEU A 115 -2.41 -3.43 14.78
CA LEU A 115 -1.25 -2.80 14.17
C LEU A 115 -0.23 -2.31 15.24
N PRO A 116 -0.64 -1.61 16.32
CA PRO A 116 0.27 -1.22 17.41
C PRO A 116 1.00 -2.38 18.08
N VAL A 117 0.43 -3.60 18.07
CA VAL A 117 1.02 -4.78 18.71
C VAL A 117 1.79 -5.70 17.75
N LEU A 118 1.93 -5.35 16.47
CA LEU A 118 2.81 -6.08 15.52
C LEU A 118 4.27 -6.12 16.01
N GLY A 119 4.67 -5.12 16.80
CA GLY A 119 5.94 -5.05 17.53
C GLY A 119 6.19 -6.21 18.51
N ILE A 120 5.15 -6.89 18.96
CA ILE A 120 5.17 -7.77 20.13
C ILE A 120 5.12 -9.23 19.66
N LYS A 121 6.24 -9.96 19.80
CA LYS A 121 6.41 -11.33 19.28
C LYS A 121 5.32 -12.31 19.71
N SER A 122 4.78 -12.18 20.92
CA SER A 122 3.72 -13.06 21.43
C SER A 122 2.33 -12.74 20.86
N LEU A 123 2.13 -11.58 20.23
CA LEU A 123 0.83 -11.09 19.74
C LEU A 123 0.81 -10.95 18.21
N SER A 124 1.95 -10.68 17.59
CA SER A 124 2.06 -10.48 16.14
C SER A 124 1.55 -11.65 15.29
N PRO A 125 1.67 -12.95 15.68
CA PRO A 125 1.08 -14.04 14.90
C PRO A 125 -0.45 -13.91 14.79
N TYR A 126 -1.10 -13.49 15.88
CA TYR A 126 -2.54 -13.30 15.91
C TYR A 126 -2.96 -12.11 15.03
N ALA A 127 -2.27 -10.97 15.16
CA ALA A 127 -2.56 -9.77 14.39
C ALA A 127 -2.46 -9.99 12.87
N VAL A 128 -1.44 -10.71 12.40
CA VAL A 128 -1.27 -11.04 10.98
C VAL A 128 -2.31 -12.06 10.51
N SER A 129 -2.54 -13.13 11.29
CA SER A 129 -3.54 -14.16 10.95
C SER A 129 -4.96 -13.61 10.91
N TYR A 130 -5.27 -12.66 11.79
CA TYR A 130 -6.55 -11.96 11.78
C TYR A 130 -6.72 -11.14 10.51
N LEU A 131 -5.71 -10.36 10.12
CA LEU A 131 -5.76 -9.57 8.88
C LEU A 131 -5.99 -10.46 7.67
N ASP A 132 -5.25 -11.56 7.56
CA ASP A 132 -5.40 -12.54 6.49
C ASP A 132 -6.86 -13.02 6.38
N ARG A 133 -7.41 -13.46 7.51
CA ARG A 133 -8.80 -13.91 7.60
C ARG A 133 -9.80 -12.80 7.26
N LEU A 134 -9.60 -11.59 7.78
CA LEU A 134 -10.46 -10.44 7.50
C LEU A 134 -10.52 -10.18 5.99
N LEU A 135 -9.37 -10.12 5.33
CA LEU A 135 -9.27 -9.89 3.90
C LEU A 135 -9.87 -11.09 3.13
N MET A 136 -9.66 -12.33 3.56
CA MET A 136 -10.25 -13.51 2.91
C MET A 136 -11.78 -13.50 2.96
N MET A 137 -12.38 -13.14 4.10
CA MET A 137 -13.84 -13.08 4.27
C MET A 137 -14.47 -11.92 3.49
N HIS A 138 -13.73 -10.84 3.27
CA HIS A 138 -14.20 -9.65 2.55
C HIS A 138 -13.41 -9.45 1.25
N PRO A 139 -13.74 -10.20 0.17
CA PRO A 139 -13.06 -10.05 -1.11
C PRO A 139 -13.29 -8.66 -1.73
N ASN A 140 -14.47 -8.07 -1.51
CA ASN A 140 -14.79 -6.71 -1.93
C ASN A 140 -14.29 -5.69 -0.88
N LEU A 141 -13.23 -4.97 -1.22
CA LEU A 141 -12.55 -4.03 -0.34
C LEU A 141 -13.14 -2.61 -0.33
N THR A 142 -14.16 -2.34 -1.14
CA THR A 142 -14.71 -0.97 -1.33
C THR A 142 -15.16 -0.32 -0.02
N LYS A 143 -15.75 -1.08 0.90
CA LYS A 143 -16.17 -0.60 2.22
C LYS A 143 -15.01 -0.18 3.14
N GLY A 144 -13.79 -0.59 2.82
CA GLY A 144 -12.57 -0.22 3.55
C GLY A 144 -11.77 0.92 2.91
N PHE A 145 -12.21 1.46 1.77
CA PHE A 145 -11.48 2.53 1.09
C PHE A 145 -11.44 3.81 1.92
N GLY A 146 -10.26 4.44 1.96
CA GLY A 146 -10.02 5.64 2.76
C GLY A 146 -9.77 5.40 4.25
N MET A 147 -9.85 4.15 4.72
CA MET A 147 -9.56 3.83 6.12
C MET A 147 -8.07 3.80 6.43
N ILE A 148 -7.23 3.40 5.46
CA ILE A 148 -5.78 3.32 5.63
C ILE A 148 -5.14 4.56 5.03
N GLY A 149 -4.91 5.58 5.87
CA GLY A 149 -4.20 6.78 5.47
C GLY A 149 -2.67 6.57 5.40
N PRO A 150 -1.89 7.55 4.89
CA PRO A 150 -0.43 7.48 4.85
C PRO A 150 0.19 7.10 6.20
N LYS A 151 -0.31 7.68 7.30
CA LYS A 151 0.19 7.44 8.66
C LYS A 151 0.17 5.96 9.07
N ASP A 152 -0.82 5.20 8.58
CA ASP A 152 -1.01 3.80 8.92
C ASP A 152 -0.40 2.90 7.84
N PHE A 153 -0.44 3.34 6.57
CA PHE A 153 0.07 2.59 5.42
C PHE A 153 1.60 2.39 5.47
N PHE A 154 2.36 3.45 5.77
CA PHE A 154 3.82 3.37 5.71
C PHE A 154 4.45 2.47 6.77
N PRO A 155 3.98 2.44 8.04
CA PRO A 155 4.39 1.41 8.99
C PRO A 155 4.19 -0.01 8.46
N LEU A 156 3.12 -0.28 7.71
CA LEU A 156 2.85 -1.60 7.11
C LEU A 156 3.85 -1.96 6.01
N LEU A 157 4.17 -0.98 5.16
CA LEU A 157 5.24 -1.12 4.17
C LEU A 157 6.56 -1.46 4.86
N ASP A 158 6.91 -0.72 5.92
CA ASP A 158 8.15 -0.90 6.66
C ASP A 158 8.19 -2.32 7.29
N PHE A 159 7.11 -2.78 7.93
CA PHE A 159 7.00 -4.15 8.44
C PHE A 159 7.10 -5.23 7.36
N ALA A 160 6.50 -5.01 6.19
CA ALA A 160 6.48 -6.00 5.11
C ALA A 160 7.83 -6.15 4.38
N PHE A 161 8.62 -5.07 4.28
CA PHE A 161 9.78 -5.04 3.39
C PHE A 161 11.13 -4.72 4.07
N MET A 162 11.15 -4.05 5.23
CA MET A 162 12.41 -3.78 5.92
C MET A 162 12.89 -4.99 6.72
N PRO A 163 14.17 -5.37 6.63
CA PRO A 163 14.74 -6.43 7.46
C PRO A 163 14.86 -5.98 8.91
N ASN A 164 15.16 -6.93 9.80
CA ASN A 164 15.48 -6.67 11.21
C ASN A 164 14.38 -5.94 12.00
N ASN A 165 13.12 -6.06 11.58
CA ASN A 165 11.99 -5.63 12.39
C ASN A 165 11.60 -6.73 13.41
N SER A 166 10.56 -6.48 14.20
CA SER A 166 10.13 -7.38 15.27
C SER A 166 9.46 -8.67 14.81
N LEU A 167 9.08 -8.78 13.54
CA LEU A 167 8.39 -9.94 12.98
C LEU A 167 9.38 -11.07 12.71
N SER A 168 8.93 -12.31 12.88
CA SER A 168 9.67 -13.47 12.36
C SER A 168 9.67 -13.44 10.83
N PRO A 169 10.68 -14.06 10.17
CA PRO A 169 10.73 -14.12 8.71
C PRO A 169 9.45 -14.71 8.07
N SER A 170 8.86 -15.73 8.71
CA SER A 170 7.60 -16.35 8.27
C SER A 170 6.41 -15.40 8.32
N LEU A 171 6.27 -14.63 9.40
CA LEU A 171 5.18 -13.66 9.56
C LEU A 171 5.37 -12.45 8.64
N GLN A 172 6.61 -12.01 8.46
CA GLN A 172 6.92 -10.95 7.51
C GLN A 172 6.54 -11.36 6.08
N GLU A 173 6.84 -12.60 5.68
CA GLU A 173 6.44 -13.13 4.38
C GLU A 173 4.92 -13.23 4.24
N GLN A 174 4.21 -13.63 5.29
CA GLN A 174 2.73 -13.61 5.27
C GLN A 174 2.19 -12.18 5.12
N LEU A 175 2.72 -11.21 5.87
CA LEU A 175 2.31 -9.81 5.73
C LEU A 175 2.61 -9.25 4.33
N ARG A 176 3.75 -9.63 3.74
CA ARG A 176 4.11 -9.26 2.37
C ARG A 176 3.12 -9.80 1.33
N ARG A 177 2.58 -11.01 1.52
CA ARG A 177 1.50 -11.55 0.67
C ARG A 177 0.19 -10.78 0.80
N LEU A 178 -0.11 -10.22 1.97
CA LEU A 178 -1.31 -9.40 2.22
C LEU A 178 -1.16 -7.96 1.73
N TYR A 179 0.08 -7.46 1.66
CA TYR A 179 0.40 -6.07 1.33
C TYR A 179 -0.26 -5.54 0.04
N PRO A 180 -0.35 -6.27 -1.09
CA PRO A 180 -1.03 -5.77 -2.29
C PRO A 180 -2.49 -5.37 -2.02
N ARG A 181 -3.20 -6.12 -1.18
CA ARG A 181 -4.59 -5.81 -0.80
C ARG A 181 -4.66 -4.62 0.16
N LEU A 182 -3.70 -4.50 1.08
CA LEU A 182 -3.55 -3.32 1.95
C LEU A 182 -3.27 -2.05 1.13
N LYS A 183 -2.45 -2.14 0.08
CA LYS A 183 -2.19 -1.05 -0.85
C LYS A 183 -3.47 -0.62 -1.57
N VAL A 184 -4.27 -1.56 -2.07
CA VAL A 184 -5.59 -1.23 -2.67
C VAL A 184 -6.50 -0.50 -1.67
N LEU A 185 -6.56 -0.95 -0.42
CA LEU A 185 -7.34 -0.27 0.64
C LEU A 185 -6.84 1.16 0.91
N ALA A 186 -5.52 1.35 0.95
CA ALA A 186 -4.90 2.64 1.23
C ALA A 186 -5.07 3.64 0.08
N LEU A 187 -4.85 3.21 -1.16
CA LEU A 187 -4.99 4.09 -2.32
C LEU A 187 -6.47 4.39 -2.65
N GLY A 188 -7.37 3.50 -2.24
CA GLY A 188 -8.81 3.73 -2.22
C GLY A 188 -9.44 3.86 -3.61
N ALA A 189 -10.62 4.50 -3.66
CA ALA A 189 -11.42 4.61 -4.89
C ALA A 189 -10.92 5.63 -5.90
N ARG A 190 -10.18 6.65 -5.46
CA ARG A 190 -9.76 7.81 -6.27
C ARG A 190 -8.26 8.07 -6.17
N PRO A 191 -7.41 7.11 -6.57
CA PRO A 191 -5.96 7.29 -6.54
C PRO A 191 -5.50 8.54 -7.30
N GLU A 192 -6.16 8.88 -8.41
CA GLU A 192 -5.86 10.05 -9.24
C GLU A 192 -5.96 11.41 -8.52
N ALA A 193 -6.60 11.45 -7.35
CA ALA A 193 -6.78 12.66 -6.56
C ALA A 193 -6.05 12.63 -5.21
N ALA A 194 -5.33 11.56 -4.88
CA ALA A 194 -4.74 11.36 -3.55
C ALA A 194 -3.30 10.84 -3.56
N LEU A 195 -2.80 10.27 -4.66
CA LEU A 195 -1.46 9.67 -4.67
C LEU A 195 -0.33 10.67 -4.42
N HIS A 196 -0.52 11.95 -4.76
CA HIS A 196 0.43 13.00 -4.42
C HIS A 196 0.66 13.14 -2.90
N THR A 197 -0.28 12.73 -2.03
CA THR A 197 -0.09 12.75 -0.57
C THR A 197 0.77 11.60 -0.06
N TYR A 198 0.87 10.51 -0.82
CA TYR A 198 1.71 9.35 -0.50
C TYR A 198 3.13 9.51 -1.06
N PHE A 199 3.26 10.20 -2.20
CA PHE A 199 4.53 10.40 -2.90
C PHE A 199 5.70 10.84 -2.00
N PRO A 200 5.57 11.86 -1.11
CA PRO A 200 6.67 12.29 -0.25
C PRO A 200 7.24 11.18 0.62
N SER A 201 6.36 10.35 1.19
CA SER A 201 6.76 9.27 2.10
C SER A 201 7.30 8.04 1.38
N PHE A 202 6.91 7.80 0.13
CA PHE A 202 7.59 6.84 -0.74
C PHE A 202 8.99 7.34 -1.10
N LEU A 203 9.11 8.60 -1.53
CA LEU A 203 10.38 9.21 -1.94
C LEU A 203 11.38 9.21 -0.79
N SER A 204 10.98 9.68 0.40
CA SER A 204 11.88 9.75 1.56
C SER A 204 12.42 8.38 1.99
N ARG A 205 11.66 7.30 1.72
CA ARG A 205 12.04 5.92 2.05
C ARG A 205 12.94 5.28 1.01
N ALA A 206 13.00 5.78 -0.23
CA ALA A 206 13.74 5.14 -1.34
C ALA A 206 15.25 5.38 -1.25
N THR A 207 15.86 5.04 -0.12
CA THR A 207 17.30 5.22 0.11
C THR A 207 18.13 4.21 -0.70
N PRO A 208 19.39 4.52 -1.04
CA PRO A 208 20.29 3.57 -1.71
C PRO A 208 20.51 2.27 -0.93
N ALA A 209 20.41 2.31 0.41
CA ALA A 209 20.56 1.16 1.29
C ALA A 209 19.30 0.28 1.40
N CYS A 210 18.20 0.62 0.72
CA CYS A 210 16.98 -0.16 0.77
C CYS A 210 17.20 -1.59 0.24
N PRO A 211 16.60 -2.60 0.89
CA PRO A 211 16.54 -3.96 0.35
C PRO A 211 15.97 -3.97 -1.07
N PRO A 212 16.42 -4.87 -1.96
CA PRO A 212 15.96 -4.90 -3.36
C PRO A 212 14.43 -4.96 -3.52
N ALA A 213 13.74 -5.76 -2.70
CA ALA A 213 12.28 -5.86 -2.71
C ALA A 213 11.59 -4.55 -2.30
N MET A 214 12.09 -3.89 -1.24
CA MET A 214 11.61 -2.58 -0.81
C MET A 214 11.82 -1.53 -1.89
N LYS A 215 13.04 -1.46 -2.45
CA LYS A 215 13.39 -0.50 -3.50
C LYS A 215 12.49 -0.66 -4.73
N LYS A 216 12.25 -1.90 -5.17
CA LYS A 216 11.33 -2.20 -6.27
C LYS A 216 9.90 -1.72 -5.97
N GLU A 217 9.38 -2.01 -4.78
CA GLU A 217 8.02 -1.60 -4.39
C GLU A 217 7.88 -0.07 -4.31
N LEU A 218 8.87 0.62 -3.73
CA LEU A 218 8.90 2.08 -3.63
C LEU A 218 8.92 2.74 -5.01
N LEU A 219 9.82 2.31 -5.89
CA LEU A 219 9.96 2.86 -7.25
C LEU A 219 8.70 2.62 -8.08
N THR A 220 8.13 1.41 -8.01
CA THR A 220 6.88 1.07 -8.69
C THR A 220 5.72 1.94 -8.18
N SER A 221 5.66 2.17 -6.86
CA SER A 221 4.63 3.01 -6.24
C SER A 221 4.76 4.48 -6.63
N MET A 222 5.99 5.03 -6.65
CA MET A 222 6.23 6.40 -7.11
C MET A 222 5.89 6.56 -8.60
N SER A 223 6.26 5.59 -9.44
CA SER A 223 5.88 5.58 -10.86
C SER A 223 4.35 5.55 -11.03
N GLN A 224 3.63 4.77 -10.21
CA GLN A 224 2.17 4.76 -10.17
C GLN A 224 1.59 6.13 -9.77
N CYS A 225 2.17 6.79 -8.77
CA CYS A 225 1.77 8.14 -8.36
C CYS A 225 1.90 9.13 -9.52
N LEU A 226 3.05 9.15 -10.19
CA LEU A 226 3.30 10.02 -11.36
C LEU A 226 2.37 9.70 -12.55
N SER A 227 1.97 8.45 -12.69
CA SER A 227 1.12 8.00 -13.80
C SER A 227 -0.35 8.35 -13.62
N LEU A 228 -0.86 8.30 -12.38
CA LEU A 228 -2.29 8.45 -12.10
C LEU A 228 -2.66 9.84 -11.56
N ASP A 229 -1.78 10.49 -10.79
CA ASP A 229 -2.05 11.77 -10.14
C ASP A 229 -1.07 12.84 -10.62
N PRO A 230 -1.51 13.79 -11.47
CA PRO A 230 -0.66 14.85 -12.01
C PRO A 230 0.02 15.74 -10.94
N LEU A 231 -0.59 15.88 -9.75
CA LEU A 231 -0.02 16.68 -8.66
C LEU A 231 1.26 16.03 -8.09
N SER A 232 1.48 14.74 -8.32
CA SER A 232 2.69 14.04 -7.90
C SER A 232 3.96 14.66 -8.52
N PHE A 233 3.90 15.15 -9.77
CA PHE A 233 5.03 15.84 -10.41
C PHE A 233 5.35 17.18 -9.75
N SER A 234 4.34 17.96 -9.35
CA SER A 234 4.57 19.20 -8.59
C SER A 234 5.19 18.93 -7.22
N VAL A 235 4.69 17.92 -6.51
CA VAL A 235 5.23 17.52 -5.20
C VAL A 235 6.68 17.05 -5.35
N TRP A 236 6.98 16.23 -6.36
CA TRP A 236 8.35 15.80 -6.62
C TRP A 236 9.29 16.98 -6.88
N ARG A 237 8.84 17.96 -7.68
CA ARG A 237 9.64 19.17 -7.95
C ARG A 237 9.98 19.97 -6.70
N GLN A 238 9.03 20.11 -5.77
CA GLN A 238 9.25 20.79 -4.49
C GLN A 238 10.22 20.04 -3.57
N LEU A 239 10.26 18.71 -3.68
CA LEU A 239 11.06 17.84 -2.82
C LEU A 239 12.46 17.53 -3.39
N TYR A 240 12.69 17.82 -4.67
CA TYR A 240 13.85 17.37 -5.43
C TYR A 240 15.18 17.69 -4.76
N THR A 241 15.41 18.96 -4.39
CA THR A 241 16.67 19.41 -3.79
C THR A 241 16.96 18.79 -2.42
N LYS A 242 15.93 18.32 -1.71
CA LYS A 242 16.05 17.64 -0.41
C LYS A 242 16.25 16.13 -0.54
N HIS A 243 16.01 15.57 -1.72
CA HIS A 243 15.95 14.13 -1.97
C HIS A 243 16.65 13.75 -3.27
N LEU A 244 17.86 14.28 -3.51
CA LEU A 244 18.60 14.06 -4.75
C LEU A 244 18.96 12.58 -4.95
N ALA A 245 19.52 11.91 -3.94
CA ALA A 245 19.83 10.48 -4.01
C ALA A 245 18.61 9.63 -4.38
N GLN A 246 17.46 9.89 -3.76
CA GLN A 246 16.22 9.16 -4.02
C GLN A 246 15.62 9.52 -5.38
N SER A 247 15.74 10.79 -5.79
CA SER A 247 15.29 11.26 -7.11
C SER A 247 16.12 10.65 -8.23
N SER A 248 17.44 10.49 -8.05
CA SER A 248 18.31 9.77 -8.99
C SER A 248 17.82 8.34 -9.22
N LEU A 249 17.46 7.62 -8.15
CA LEU A 249 16.90 6.27 -8.27
C LEU A 249 15.58 6.24 -9.04
N LEU A 250 14.70 7.21 -8.79
CA LEU A 250 13.43 7.31 -9.51
C LEU A 250 13.62 7.69 -10.98
N LEU A 251 14.52 8.63 -11.29
CA LEU A 251 14.84 9.02 -12.67
C LEU A 251 15.37 7.84 -13.48
N ASN A 252 16.31 7.08 -12.92
CA ASN A 252 16.84 5.87 -13.55
C ASN A 252 15.75 4.81 -13.76
N HIS A 253 14.87 4.61 -12.77
CA HIS A 253 13.74 3.69 -12.92
C HIS A 253 12.77 4.11 -14.05
N LEU A 254 12.49 5.41 -14.19
CA LEU A 254 11.65 5.94 -15.27
C LEU A 254 12.33 5.83 -16.64
N LEU A 255 13.66 5.92 -16.68
CA LEU A 255 14.46 5.73 -17.88
C LEU A 255 14.46 4.26 -18.36
N GLU A 256 14.55 3.32 -17.42
CA GLU A 256 14.43 1.88 -17.67
C GLU A 256 13.01 1.50 -18.14
N SER A 257 11.98 2.08 -17.51
CA SER A 257 10.56 1.86 -17.82
C SER A 257 9.99 2.85 -18.85
N TRP A 258 10.86 3.49 -19.63
CA TRP A 258 10.47 4.53 -20.57
C TRP A 258 9.44 4.04 -21.61
N GLU A 259 9.68 2.86 -22.20
CA GLU A 259 8.84 2.34 -23.29
C GLU A 259 7.44 1.91 -22.83
N SER A 260 7.28 1.50 -21.57
CA SER A 260 5.99 1.11 -20.99
C SER A 260 5.16 2.30 -20.47
N SER A 261 5.76 3.50 -20.41
CA SER A 261 5.11 4.70 -19.88
C SER A 261 4.21 5.38 -20.93
N SER A 262 3.12 6.01 -20.46
CA SER A 262 2.16 6.69 -21.35
C SER A 262 2.69 8.02 -21.91
N LYS A 263 2.18 8.44 -23.08
CA LYS A 263 2.55 9.73 -23.70
C LYS A 263 2.30 10.93 -22.76
N LYS A 264 1.22 10.89 -21.98
CA LYS A 264 0.90 11.94 -21.00
C LYS A 264 1.98 12.04 -19.91
N VAL A 265 2.41 10.90 -19.39
CA VAL A 265 3.51 10.82 -18.42
C VAL A 265 4.82 11.32 -19.03
N HIS A 266 5.11 10.98 -20.29
CA HIS A 266 6.29 11.49 -20.99
C HIS A 266 6.31 13.01 -21.09
N GLN A 267 5.17 13.65 -21.38
CA GLN A 267 5.05 15.11 -21.45
C GLN A 267 5.30 15.76 -20.08
N SER A 268 4.61 15.30 -19.02
CA SER A 268 4.80 15.83 -17.67
C SER A 268 6.21 15.58 -17.13
N LEU A 269 6.82 14.44 -17.48
CA LEU A 269 8.20 14.13 -17.13
C LEU A 269 9.18 15.04 -17.88
N GLN A 270 8.91 15.40 -19.14
CA GLN A 270 9.78 16.31 -19.90
C GLN A 270 9.90 17.68 -19.23
N GLU A 271 8.78 18.27 -18.81
CA GLU A 271 8.77 19.54 -18.08
C GLU A 271 9.53 19.44 -16.76
N THR A 272 9.32 18.34 -16.04
CA THR A 272 9.97 18.07 -14.75
C THR A 272 11.49 17.91 -14.90
N VAL A 273 11.94 17.12 -15.89
CA VAL A 273 13.37 16.88 -16.16
C VAL A 273 14.07 18.15 -16.61
N ARG A 274 13.43 19.02 -17.40
CA ARG A 274 13.98 20.33 -17.76
C ARG A 274 14.18 21.22 -16.52
N SER A 275 13.18 21.24 -15.63
CA SER A 275 13.28 21.95 -14.35
C SER A 275 14.43 21.42 -13.49
N PHE A 276 14.60 20.10 -13.42
CA PHE A 276 15.70 19.46 -12.68
C PHE A 276 17.06 19.77 -13.28
N LYS A 277 17.18 19.81 -14.61
CA LYS A 277 18.44 20.16 -15.27
C LYS A 277 18.91 21.57 -14.88
N VAL A 278 18.02 22.56 -14.92
CA VAL A 278 18.34 23.94 -14.48
C VAL A 278 18.74 23.95 -13.01
N THR A 279 17.99 23.23 -12.16
CA THR A 279 18.31 23.12 -10.73
C THR A 279 19.66 22.47 -10.49
N ASN A 280 20.03 21.43 -11.26
CA ASN A 280 21.32 20.74 -11.13
C ASN A 280 22.48 21.64 -11.56
N GLU A 281 22.32 22.41 -12.63
CA GLU A 281 23.31 23.39 -13.08
C GLU A 281 23.56 24.45 -12.00
N GLU A 282 22.49 24.97 -11.37
CA GLU A 282 22.60 25.92 -10.26
C GLU A 282 23.28 25.30 -9.04
N LEU A 283 22.95 24.05 -8.69
CA LEU A 283 23.55 23.35 -7.55
C LEU A 283 25.04 23.06 -7.77
N ALA A 284 25.40 22.60 -8.98
CA ALA A 284 26.78 22.35 -9.36
C ALA A 284 27.63 23.62 -9.34
N ALA A 285 27.08 24.76 -9.78
CA ALA A 285 27.77 26.05 -9.73
C ALA A 285 28.03 26.55 -8.29
N ARG A 286 27.21 26.12 -7.32
CA ARG A 286 27.33 26.54 -5.91
C ARG A 286 28.27 25.67 -5.08
N GLY A 287 28.78 24.55 -5.61
CA GLY A 287 29.68 23.63 -4.89
C GLY A 287 29.08 23.09 -3.58
N ALA A 288 27.75 23.01 -3.49
CA ALA A 288 27.06 22.56 -2.28
C ALA A 288 27.16 21.03 -2.11
N GLY A 289 27.32 20.54 -0.88
CA GLY A 289 27.43 19.11 -0.58
C GLY A 289 26.33 18.27 -1.24
N GLY A 290 26.73 17.18 -1.90
CA GLY A 290 25.86 16.35 -2.74
C GLY A 290 26.30 16.23 -4.20
N ASP A 291 27.52 16.65 -4.56
CA ASP A 291 28.04 16.62 -5.94
C ASP A 291 27.79 15.30 -6.69
N GLN A 292 27.95 14.15 -6.03
CA GLN A 292 27.69 12.85 -6.65
C GLN A 292 26.21 12.64 -6.98
N ASP A 293 25.30 13.03 -6.08
CA ASP A 293 23.86 12.87 -6.30
C ASP A 293 23.34 13.86 -7.34
N VAL A 294 23.87 15.09 -7.35
CA VAL A 294 23.58 16.10 -8.39
C VAL A 294 24.04 15.60 -9.75
N ALA A 295 25.28 15.10 -9.85
CA ALA A 295 25.83 14.55 -11.08
C ALA A 295 25.04 13.33 -11.58
N ALA A 296 24.63 12.44 -10.67
CA ALA A 296 23.82 11.27 -11.02
C ALA A 296 22.44 11.67 -11.55
N CYS A 297 21.79 12.66 -10.92
CA CYS A 297 20.51 13.18 -11.41
C CYS A 297 20.67 13.89 -12.76
N ASP A 298 21.73 14.69 -12.95
CA ASP A 298 22.00 15.38 -14.21
C ASP A 298 22.24 14.41 -15.37
N ALA A 299 23.02 13.34 -15.13
CA ALA A 299 23.22 12.27 -16.09
C ALA A 299 21.89 11.61 -16.50
N ALA A 300 21.06 11.21 -15.52
CA ALA A 300 19.76 10.60 -15.80
C ALA A 300 18.82 11.58 -16.54
N CYS A 301 18.83 12.87 -16.19
CA CYS A 301 18.06 13.90 -16.87
C CYS A 301 18.48 14.07 -18.34
N LYS A 302 19.78 14.09 -18.62
CA LYS A 302 20.32 14.17 -19.99
C LYS A 302 19.87 12.99 -20.83
N GLU A 303 19.94 11.77 -20.30
CA GLU A 303 19.54 10.57 -21.03
C GLU A 303 18.03 10.53 -21.30
N LEU A 304 17.20 10.89 -20.33
CA LEU A 304 15.74 11.02 -20.50
C LEU A 304 15.39 12.02 -21.61
N LEU A 305 16.05 13.19 -21.64
CA LEU A 305 15.85 14.18 -22.70
C LEU A 305 16.30 13.69 -24.08
N LEU A 306 17.36 12.88 -24.15
CA LEU A 306 17.79 12.25 -25.40
C LEU A 306 16.75 11.24 -25.90
N LYS A 307 16.22 10.37 -25.03
CA LYS A 307 15.15 9.43 -25.39
C LYS A 307 13.89 10.15 -25.87
N MET A 308 13.54 11.29 -25.27
CA MET A 308 12.40 12.11 -25.71
C MET A 308 12.58 12.67 -27.13
N LYS A 309 13.82 13.00 -27.53
CA LYS A 309 14.14 13.48 -28.89
C LYS A 309 14.15 12.35 -29.93
N GLY A 310 14.48 11.11 -29.51
CA GLY A 310 14.65 9.95 -30.39
C GLY A 310 13.38 9.38 -31.04
N ARG A 311 12.19 9.90 -30.72
CA ARG A 311 10.90 9.48 -31.31
C ARG A 311 10.38 10.38 -32.44
N GLY A 312 11.24 11.19 -33.06
CA GLY A 312 10.90 11.82 -34.35
C GLY A 312 10.54 10.74 -35.38
N PHE A 313 9.49 10.95 -36.17
CA PHE A 313 9.16 10.09 -37.31
C PHE A 313 10.43 9.91 -38.16
N PRO A 314 10.82 8.68 -38.58
CA PRO A 314 12.11 8.41 -39.18
C PRO A 314 12.13 8.86 -40.64
N TRP A 315 11.96 10.18 -40.85
CA TRP A 315 11.90 10.82 -42.15
C TRP A 315 13.09 10.44 -43.02
N SER A 316 14.28 10.26 -42.44
CA SER A 316 15.46 9.79 -43.18
C SER A 316 15.30 8.37 -43.73
N ARG A 317 14.70 7.44 -42.97
CA ARG A 317 14.43 6.08 -43.44
C ARG A 317 13.30 6.06 -44.46
N LEU A 318 12.27 6.87 -44.28
CA LEU A 318 11.18 7.01 -45.25
C LEU A 318 11.70 7.60 -46.57
N LEU A 319 12.54 8.64 -46.51
CA LEU A 319 13.22 9.22 -47.67
C LEU A 319 14.09 8.19 -48.38
N LEU A 320 14.85 7.39 -47.62
CA LEU A 320 15.72 6.36 -48.20
C LEU A 320 14.90 5.27 -48.91
N VAL A 321 13.78 4.83 -48.32
CA VAL A 321 12.87 3.87 -48.95
C VAL A 321 12.23 4.47 -50.21
N LEU A 322 11.79 5.73 -50.17
CA LEU A 322 11.26 6.44 -51.34
C LEU A 322 12.31 6.56 -52.46
N LEU A 323 13.56 6.86 -52.12
CA LEU A 323 14.66 6.94 -53.08
C LEU A 323 14.97 5.58 -53.71
N VAL A 324 14.98 4.50 -52.92
CA VAL A 324 15.19 3.14 -53.43
C VAL A 324 14.04 2.71 -54.35
N LEU A 325 12.79 3.03 -53.98
CA LEU A 325 11.63 2.75 -54.84
C LEU A 325 11.66 3.56 -56.13
N ALA A 326 12.01 4.85 -56.07
CA ALA A 326 12.17 5.70 -57.24
C ALA A 326 13.28 5.18 -58.15
N ALA A 327 14.46 4.87 -57.61
CA ALA A 327 15.58 4.31 -58.37
C ALA A 327 15.23 2.95 -58.99
N GLY A 328 14.51 2.09 -58.25
CA GLY A 328 14.01 0.81 -58.76
C GLY A 328 13.01 0.99 -59.89
N PHE A 329 12.10 1.96 -59.78
CA PHE A 329 11.16 2.32 -60.83
C PHE A 329 11.89 2.86 -62.08
N PHE A 330 12.85 3.77 -61.91
CA PHE A 330 13.67 4.29 -63.01
C PHE A 330 14.48 3.18 -63.70
N LEU A 331 15.10 2.27 -62.95
CA LEU A 331 15.85 1.16 -63.53
C LEU A 331 14.95 0.16 -64.27
N HIS A 332 13.77 -0.12 -63.72
CA HIS A 332 12.77 -0.96 -64.38
C HIS A 332 12.28 -0.30 -65.68
N ASP A 333 11.91 0.98 -65.64
CA ASP A 333 11.43 1.75 -66.79
C ASP A 333 12.48 1.81 -67.92
N VAL A 334 13.75 2.08 -67.58
CA VAL A 334 14.87 2.07 -68.52
C VAL A 334 15.10 0.68 -69.13
N GLN A 335 14.97 -0.39 -68.35
CA GLN A 335 15.09 -1.76 -68.87
C GLN A 335 13.91 -2.17 -69.74
N THR A 336 12.69 -1.74 -69.42
CA THR A 336 11.50 -2.14 -70.17
C THR A 336 11.24 -1.30 -71.41
N HIS A 337 11.62 -0.02 -71.43
CA HIS A 337 11.20 0.92 -72.49
C HIS A 337 12.36 1.52 -73.29
N GLY A 338 13.61 1.28 -72.92
CA GLY A 338 14.80 1.52 -73.77
C GLY A 338 15.10 2.98 -74.12
N SER A 339 14.26 3.95 -73.77
CA SER A 339 14.56 5.39 -73.82
C SER A 339 13.61 6.21 -72.94
N PHE A 340 14.06 7.37 -72.47
CA PHE A 340 13.27 8.31 -71.68
C PHE A 340 12.20 8.99 -72.54
N GLN A 341 10.95 8.51 -72.44
CA GLN A 341 9.78 9.32 -72.76
C GLN A 341 8.76 9.21 -71.62
N GLY A 342 8.59 10.31 -70.89
CA GLY A 342 7.56 10.46 -69.88
C GLY A 342 7.82 11.63 -68.92
N THR A 343 7.64 12.85 -69.41
CA THR A 343 7.17 14.02 -68.64
C THR A 343 5.83 13.77 -67.95
#